data_AF-D0LIN6-F1
#
_entry.id   AF-D0LIN6-F1
#
_cell.length_a   1.000
_cell.length_b   1.000
_cell.length_c   1.000
_cell.angle_alpha   90.00
_cell.angle_beta   90.00
_cell.angle_gamma   90.00
#
_symmetry.space_group_name_H-M   'P 1'
#
loop_
_entity.id
_entity.type
_entity.pdbx_description
1 polymer ?
#
loop_
_entity_poly.entity_id
_entity_poly.type
_entity_poly.pdbx_seq_one_letter_code
_entity_poly.pdbx_strand_id
1 'polypeptide(L)'
;MLNQPMWRLRRLAPRAKQVLERRKQAAPALCAYEGFLVPAADHFIAAYDEAVRQRGIWRNERVRGRCAAAALSMSMRAWTPLTRDTPGVASVAHADDLFHAVECFLGSVERAARGEDPRPYQNVLLGELRDKLTAAREDRAEVEAADRVYQRALASACEAAEAFAAVLHSFCDCLAASVGRGDDDVLAMDAVRGGAYACDSLVSQSRALLANPGMSALWPGLSASGSV
;
A
#
# COMPACT_ATOMS: atom_id res chain seq x y z
N MET A 1 5.91 2.98 4.32
CA MET A 1 5.90 4.39 3.84
C MET A 1 6.75 4.43 2.58
N LEU A 2 6.31 5.09 1.49
CA LEU A 2 7.19 5.47 0.37
C LEU A 2 8.17 6.53 0.91
N ASN A 3 9.14 6.08 1.72
CA ASN A 3 10.19 6.88 2.29
C ASN A 3 11.07 7.29 1.12
N GLN A 4 10.86 8.51 0.61
CA GLN A 4 11.79 9.63 0.38
C GLN A 4 12.85 9.71 -0.76
N PRO A 5 13.20 8.71 -1.58
CA PRO A 5 14.03 8.92 -2.78
C PRO A 5 13.32 8.96 -4.14
N MET A 6 12.24 8.18 -4.35
CA MET A 6 11.64 8.05 -5.70
C MET A 6 11.07 9.35 -6.27
N TRP A 7 10.52 10.23 -5.42
CA TRP A 7 10.01 11.53 -5.87
C TRP A 7 11.13 12.47 -6.35
N ARG A 8 12.36 12.31 -5.84
CA ARG A 8 13.53 13.07 -6.31
C ARG A 8 13.94 12.58 -7.69
N LEU A 9 14.02 11.26 -7.86
CA LEU A 9 14.27 10.66 -9.16
C LEU A 9 13.19 11.07 -10.18
N ARG A 10 11.93 11.15 -9.75
CA ARG A 10 10.83 11.64 -10.60
C ARG A 10 11.12 13.07 -11.04
N ARG A 11 11.48 13.97 -10.13
CA ARG A 11 11.83 15.36 -10.47
C ARG A 11 13.06 15.46 -11.38
N LEU A 12 13.98 14.50 -11.31
CA LEU A 12 15.15 14.41 -12.17
C LEU A 12 14.82 14.00 -13.61
N ALA A 13 13.88 13.07 -13.81
CA ALA A 13 13.50 12.56 -15.13
C ALA A 13 13.21 13.65 -16.19
N PRO A 14 12.32 14.64 -15.96
CA PRO A 14 12.08 15.71 -16.93
C PRO A 14 13.30 16.63 -17.09
N ARG A 15 14.09 16.85 -16.03
CA ARG A 15 15.30 17.67 -16.10
C ARG A 15 16.37 17.01 -16.97
N ALA A 16 16.58 15.70 -16.81
CA ALA A 16 17.51 14.92 -17.62
C ALA A 16 17.15 15.00 -19.11
N LYS A 17 15.85 14.91 -19.45
CA LYS A 17 15.36 15.11 -20.81
C LYS A 17 15.69 16.51 -21.35
N GLN A 18 15.45 17.56 -20.55
CA GLN A 18 15.77 18.94 -20.95
C GLN A 18 17.27 19.18 -21.15
N VAL A 19 18.11 18.64 -20.26
CA VAL A 19 19.57 18.75 -20.37
C VAL A 19 20.06 18.03 -21.62
N LEU A 20 19.54 16.82 -21.89
CA LEU A 20 19.85 16.10 -23.12
C LEU A 20 19.48 16.92 -24.35
N GLU A 21 18.27 17.50 -24.40
CA GLU A 21 17.85 18.30 -25.55
C GLU A 21 18.78 19.50 -25.80
N ARG A 22 19.21 20.19 -24.73
CA ARG A 22 20.16 21.31 -24.83
C ARG A 22 21.54 20.88 -25.28
N ARG A 23 22.01 19.69 -24.89
CA ARG A 23 23.41 19.27 -25.01
C ARG A 23 23.66 18.20 -26.07
N LYS A 24 22.62 17.62 -26.67
CA LYS A 24 22.77 16.55 -27.68
C LYS A 24 23.56 16.98 -28.91
N GLN A 25 23.56 18.27 -29.25
CA GLN A 25 24.36 18.82 -30.35
C GLN A 25 25.83 19.10 -29.97
N ALA A 26 26.16 19.15 -28.67
CA ALA A 26 27.51 19.44 -28.20
C ALA A 26 28.47 18.25 -28.39
N ALA A 27 27.96 17.02 -28.35
CA ALA A 27 28.74 15.82 -28.56
C ALA A 27 27.89 14.67 -29.15
N PRO A 28 28.37 13.93 -30.16
CA PRO A 28 27.66 12.76 -30.69
C PRO A 28 27.35 11.70 -29.62
N ALA A 29 28.22 11.56 -28.62
CA ALA A 29 28.01 10.65 -27.49
C ALA A 29 26.76 10.99 -26.66
N LEU A 30 26.44 12.28 -26.51
CA LEU A 30 25.23 12.72 -25.82
C LEU A 30 23.98 12.48 -26.68
N CYS A 31 24.06 12.72 -27.99
CA CYS A 31 22.96 12.43 -28.91
C CYS A 31 22.51 10.96 -28.86
N ALA A 32 23.44 10.02 -28.68
CA ALA A 32 23.12 8.60 -28.57
C ALA A 32 22.17 8.26 -27.41
N TYR A 33 22.14 9.06 -26.33
CA TYR A 33 21.25 8.84 -25.19
C TYR A 33 19.77 9.14 -25.49
N GLU A 34 19.43 9.80 -26.60
CA GLU A 34 18.03 10.07 -26.97
C GLU A 34 17.20 8.78 -27.07
N GLY A 35 17.78 7.71 -27.59
CA GLY A 35 17.11 6.40 -27.72
C GLY A 35 16.95 5.63 -26.41
N PHE A 36 17.61 6.04 -25.32
CA PHE A 36 17.63 5.28 -24.05
C PHE A 36 17.11 6.09 -22.87
N LEU A 37 17.58 7.33 -22.71
CA LEU A 37 17.25 8.20 -21.59
C LEU A 37 15.80 8.67 -21.66
N VAL A 38 15.34 9.10 -22.84
CA VAL A 38 13.97 9.63 -23.00
C VAL A 38 12.92 8.54 -22.73
N PRO A 39 12.99 7.34 -23.36
CA PRO A 39 12.02 6.28 -23.07
C PRO A 39 12.07 5.80 -21.62
N ALA A 40 13.27 5.67 -21.03
CA ALA A 40 13.42 5.25 -19.64
C ALA A 40 12.82 6.29 -18.66
N ALA A 41 13.05 7.58 -18.90
CA ALA A 41 12.48 8.66 -18.11
C ALA A 41 10.95 8.69 -18.19
N ASP A 42 10.38 8.56 -19.40
CA ASP A 42 8.93 8.60 -19.61
C ASP A 42 8.24 7.37 -19.01
N HIS A 43 8.82 6.18 -19.17
CA HIS A 43 8.32 4.97 -18.51
C HIS A 43 8.33 5.13 -16.99
N PHE A 44 9.44 5.59 -16.41
CA PHE A 44 9.50 5.78 -14.96
C PHE A 44 8.50 6.83 -14.45
N ILE A 45 8.34 7.97 -15.14
CA ILE A 45 7.34 8.98 -14.77
C ILE A 45 5.94 8.37 -14.77
N ALA A 46 5.58 7.64 -15.84
CA ALA A 46 4.27 7.01 -15.94
C ALA A 46 4.02 5.97 -14.84
N ALA A 47 4.99 5.09 -14.58
CA ALA A 47 4.89 4.07 -13.55
C ALA A 47 4.80 4.68 -12.14
N TYR A 48 5.58 5.74 -11.88
CA TYR A 48 5.52 6.48 -10.61
C TYR A 48 4.16 7.15 -10.40
N ASP A 49 3.66 7.87 -11.40
CA ASP A 49 2.40 8.59 -11.31
C ASP A 49 1.22 7.61 -11.13
N GLU A 50 1.26 6.45 -11.79
CA GLU A 50 0.30 5.36 -11.58
C GLU A 50 0.37 4.78 -10.16
N ALA A 51 1.57 4.51 -9.63
CA ALA A 51 1.72 4.03 -8.26
C ALA A 51 1.20 5.05 -7.22
N VAL A 52 1.41 6.35 -7.46
CA VAL A 52 0.86 7.42 -6.61
C VAL A 52 -0.67 7.44 -6.66
N ARG A 53 -1.27 7.28 -7.85
CA ARG A 53 -2.73 7.19 -8.02
C ARG A 53 -3.30 5.99 -7.27
N GLN A 54 -2.71 4.81 -7.45
CA GLN A 54 -3.16 3.58 -6.80
C GLN A 54 -3.00 3.63 -5.28
N ARG A 55 -1.98 4.33 -4.76
CA ARG A 55 -1.84 4.57 -3.32
C ARG A 55 -3.03 5.34 -2.73
N GLY A 56 -3.59 6.30 -3.48
CA GLY A 56 -4.76 7.06 -3.07
C GLY A 56 -5.99 6.16 -2.93
N ILE A 57 -6.23 5.31 -3.94
CA ILE A 57 -7.33 4.33 -3.95
C ILE A 57 -7.17 3.34 -2.79
N TRP A 58 -6.01 2.70 -2.68
CA TRP A 58 -5.70 1.76 -1.61
C TRP A 58 -5.90 2.33 -0.21
N ARG A 59 -5.52 3.60 0.02
CA ARG A 59 -5.76 4.28 1.31
C ARG A 59 -7.23 4.43 1.61
N ASN A 60 -8.04 4.80 0.61
CA ASN A 60 -9.48 4.99 0.79
C ASN A 60 -10.16 3.65 1.10
N GLU A 61 -9.84 2.59 0.34
CA GLU A 61 -10.39 1.26 0.62
C GLU A 61 -9.97 0.77 2.01
N ARG A 62 -8.71 0.97 2.41
CA ARG A 62 -8.25 0.63 3.77
C ARG A 62 -8.99 1.39 4.87
N VAL A 63 -9.46 2.61 4.62
CA VAL A 63 -10.28 3.35 5.58
C VAL A 63 -11.68 2.73 5.64
N ARG A 64 -12.29 2.44 4.48
CA ARG A 64 -13.62 1.79 4.40
C ARG A 64 -13.64 0.44 5.12
N GLY A 65 -12.72 -0.47 4.80
CA GLY A 65 -12.61 -1.76 5.47
C GLY A 65 -12.43 -1.63 6.98
N ARG A 66 -11.63 -0.64 7.46
CA ARG A 66 -11.50 -0.37 8.90
C ARG A 66 -12.81 0.07 9.54
N CYS A 67 -13.58 0.93 8.87
CA CYS A 67 -14.89 1.36 9.34
C CYS A 67 -15.88 0.18 9.39
N ALA A 68 -15.91 -0.69 8.37
CA ALA A 68 -16.81 -1.84 8.36
C ALA A 68 -16.47 -2.87 9.45
N ALA A 69 -15.19 -3.19 9.64
CA ALA A 69 -14.78 -4.08 10.74
C ALA A 69 -15.05 -3.46 12.12
N ALA A 70 -14.86 -2.14 12.28
CA ALA A 70 -15.20 -1.44 13.51
C ALA A 70 -16.72 -1.48 13.78
N ALA A 71 -17.54 -1.27 12.76
CA ALA A 71 -19.00 -1.36 12.86
C ALA A 71 -19.46 -2.77 13.26
N LEU A 72 -18.83 -3.81 12.69
CA LEU A 72 -19.07 -5.20 13.06
C LEU A 72 -18.68 -5.46 14.53
N SER A 73 -17.48 -5.04 14.93
CA SER A 73 -16.98 -5.20 16.29
C SER A 73 -17.85 -4.48 17.33
N MET A 74 -18.31 -3.27 17.02
CA MET A 74 -19.20 -2.51 17.91
C MET A 74 -20.55 -3.21 18.08
N SER A 75 -21.18 -3.67 17.00
CA SER A 75 -22.44 -4.41 17.10
C SER A 75 -22.27 -5.71 17.88
N MET A 76 -21.18 -6.44 17.64
CA MET A 76 -20.87 -7.65 18.39
C MET A 76 -20.74 -7.38 19.90
N ARG A 77 -20.03 -6.31 20.28
CA ARG A 77 -19.89 -5.88 21.68
C ARG A 77 -21.20 -5.42 22.30
N ALA A 78 -22.09 -4.80 21.54
CA ALA A 78 -23.41 -4.38 22.00
C ALA A 78 -24.31 -5.58 22.33
N TRP A 79 -24.23 -6.65 21.53
CA TRP A 79 -25.05 -7.85 21.71
C TRP A 79 -24.50 -8.84 22.73
N THR A 80 -23.18 -8.85 22.97
CA THR A 80 -22.51 -9.81 23.87
C THR A 80 -23.09 -9.84 25.30
N PRO A 81 -23.37 -8.71 25.98
CA PRO A 81 -23.93 -8.72 27.33
C PRO A 81 -25.29 -9.43 27.42
N LEU A 82 -26.15 -9.27 26.40
CA LEU A 82 -27.48 -9.87 26.37
C LEU A 82 -27.43 -11.38 26.22
N THR A 83 -26.37 -11.91 25.61
CA THR A 83 -26.19 -13.36 25.42
C THR A 83 -25.50 -14.09 26.57
N ARG A 84 -25.06 -13.36 27.61
CA ARG A 84 -24.28 -13.95 28.73
C ARG A 84 -25.05 -15.06 29.46
N ASP A 85 -26.36 -14.91 29.60
CA ASP A 85 -27.22 -15.85 30.33
C ASP A 85 -27.83 -16.92 29.41
N THR A 86 -27.35 -17.03 28.17
CA THR A 86 -27.81 -18.05 27.21
C THR A 86 -26.81 -19.21 27.19
N PRO A 87 -27.18 -20.41 27.71
CA PRO A 87 -26.29 -21.56 27.73
C PRO A 87 -25.79 -21.93 26.33
N GLY A 88 -24.49 -22.22 26.21
CA GLY A 88 -23.88 -22.69 24.97
C GLY A 88 -23.54 -21.61 23.94
N VAL A 89 -23.76 -20.32 24.24
CA VAL A 89 -23.28 -19.21 23.41
C VAL A 89 -21.77 -19.01 23.59
N ALA A 90 -21.04 -18.90 22.48
CA ALA A 90 -19.59 -18.76 22.49
C ALA A 90 -19.15 -17.41 23.05
N SER A 91 -18.11 -17.41 23.89
CA SER A 91 -17.45 -16.18 24.33
C SER A 91 -16.48 -15.69 23.26
N VAL A 92 -16.41 -14.37 23.12
CA VAL A 92 -15.68 -13.67 22.05
C VAL A 92 -14.64 -12.69 22.57
N ALA A 93 -14.37 -12.73 23.88
CA ALA A 93 -13.51 -11.78 24.58
C ALA A 93 -12.03 -11.82 24.17
N HIS A 94 -11.56 -12.85 23.44
CA HIS A 94 -10.13 -13.06 23.15
C HIS A 94 -9.86 -13.61 21.74
N ALA A 95 -10.72 -13.30 20.77
CA ALA A 95 -10.49 -13.78 19.41
C ALA A 95 -9.50 -12.88 18.65
N ASP A 96 -8.45 -13.49 18.12
CA ASP A 96 -7.46 -12.82 17.25
C ASP A 96 -8.05 -12.52 15.85
N ASP A 97 -9.02 -13.32 15.41
CA ASP A 97 -9.74 -13.13 14.15
C ASP A 97 -11.21 -12.75 14.41
N LEU A 98 -11.53 -11.47 14.18
CA LEU A 98 -12.88 -10.93 14.34
C LEU A 98 -13.92 -11.67 13.50
N PHE A 99 -13.61 -12.05 12.26
CA PHE A 99 -14.57 -12.70 11.37
C PHE A 99 -14.92 -14.09 11.89
N HIS A 100 -13.89 -14.87 12.24
CA HIS A 100 -14.08 -16.19 12.83
C HIS A 100 -14.85 -16.11 14.16
N ALA A 101 -14.53 -15.12 15.00
CA ALA A 101 -15.21 -14.87 16.27
C ALA A 101 -16.71 -14.64 16.10
N VAL A 102 -17.08 -13.77 15.15
CA VAL A 102 -18.47 -13.47 14.83
C VAL A 102 -19.19 -14.70 14.29
N GLU A 103 -18.56 -15.50 13.43
CA GLU A 103 -19.18 -16.72 12.91
C GLU A 103 -19.44 -17.75 14.00
N CYS A 104 -18.47 -17.99 14.89
CA CYS A 104 -18.65 -18.87 16.03
C CYS A 104 -19.78 -18.37 16.94
N PHE A 105 -19.84 -17.07 17.18
CA PHE A 105 -20.90 -16.43 17.96
C PHE A 105 -22.27 -16.63 17.30
N LEU A 106 -22.43 -16.27 16.03
CA LEU A 106 -23.66 -16.45 15.26
C LEU A 106 -24.12 -17.91 15.29
N GLY A 107 -23.22 -18.86 15.00
CA GLY A 107 -23.54 -20.30 15.01
C GLY A 107 -23.93 -20.83 16.40
N SER A 108 -23.47 -20.20 17.47
CA SER A 108 -23.90 -20.53 18.83
C SER A 108 -25.27 -19.94 19.18
N VAL A 109 -25.56 -18.71 18.76
CA VAL A 109 -26.86 -18.06 18.94
C VAL A 109 -27.94 -18.76 18.11
N GLU A 110 -27.63 -19.17 16.89
CA GLU A 110 -28.55 -19.95 16.05
C GLU A 110 -28.92 -21.30 16.67
N ARG A 111 -27.98 -21.99 17.30
CA ARG A 111 -28.26 -23.25 18.01
C ARG A 111 -29.15 -23.00 19.22
N ALA A 112 -28.87 -21.95 20.00
CA ALA A 112 -29.72 -21.58 21.13
C ALA A 112 -31.14 -21.18 20.70
N ALA A 113 -31.29 -20.51 19.56
CA ALA A 113 -32.60 -20.12 19.00
C ALA A 113 -33.46 -21.29 18.52
N ARG A 114 -32.86 -22.48 18.29
CA ARG A 114 -33.58 -23.71 17.94
C ARG A 114 -33.96 -24.57 19.16
N GLY A 115 -33.54 -24.16 20.36
CA GLY A 115 -33.84 -24.84 21.61
C GLY A 115 -35.26 -24.56 22.13
N GLU A 116 -35.55 -25.04 23.34
CA GLU A 116 -36.87 -24.95 23.97
C GLU A 116 -37.24 -23.52 24.44
N ASP A 117 -36.26 -22.62 24.62
CA ASP A 117 -36.47 -21.26 25.15
C ASP A 117 -35.74 -20.20 24.28
N PRO A 118 -36.24 -19.90 23.06
CA PRO A 118 -35.67 -18.86 22.22
C PRO A 118 -35.90 -17.47 22.82
N ARG A 119 -34.84 -16.65 22.83
CA ARG A 119 -34.89 -15.29 23.38
C ARG A 119 -35.47 -14.31 22.35
N PRO A 120 -36.26 -13.31 22.77
CA PRO A 120 -36.96 -12.41 21.84
C PRO A 120 -36.02 -11.55 20.98
N TYR A 121 -34.79 -11.29 21.43
CA TYR A 121 -33.81 -10.48 20.71
C TYR A 121 -33.00 -11.28 19.67
N GLN A 122 -33.06 -12.62 19.66
CA GLN A 122 -32.16 -13.46 18.86
C GLN A 122 -32.29 -13.20 17.36
N ASN A 123 -33.52 -13.06 16.84
CA ASN A 123 -33.73 -12.83 15.41
C ASN A 123 -33.18 -11.47 14.96
N VAL A 124 -33.34 -10.43 15.79
CA VAL A 124 -32.82 -9.08 15.51
C VAL A 124 -31.30 -9.08 15.51
N LEU A 125 -30.69 -9.68 16.54
CA LEU A 125 -29.24 -9.86 16.66
C LEU A 125 -28.67 -10.62 15.46
N LEU A 126 -29.27 -11.74 15.08
CA LEU A 126 -28.80 -12.58 13.98
C LEU A 126 -28.88 -11.81 12.65
N GLY A 127 -29.96 -11.07 12.40
CA GLY A 127 -30.10 -10.21 11.22
C GLY A 127 -28.99 -9.15 11.17
N GLU A 128 -28.88 -8.33 12.21
CA GLU A 128 -27.92 -7.22 12.25
C GLU A 128 -26.47 -7.69 12.10
N LEU A 129 -26.07 -8.74 12.82
CA LEU A 129 -24.70 -9.24 12.76
C LEU A 129 -24.38 -9.92 11.42
N ARG A 130 -25.35 -10.59 10.78
CA ARG A 130 -25.16 -11.16 9.43
C ARG A 130 -24.99 -10.08 8.38
N ASP A 131 -25.79 -9.02 8.44
CA ASP A 131 -25.70 -7.89 7.50
C ASP A 131 -24.32 -7.22 7.64
N LYS A 132 -23.88 -6.96 8.87
CA LYS A 132 -22.57 -6.35 9.13
C LYS A 132 -21.40 -7.26 8.81
N LEU A 133 -21.54 -8.57 9.04
CA LEU A 133 -20.50 -9.54 8.67
C LEU A 133 -20.35 -9.61 7.15
N THR A 134 -21.46 -9.61 6.41
CA THR A 134 -21.46 -9.58 4.95
C THR A 134 -20.79 -8.31 4.43
N ALA A 135 -21.21 -7.14 4.90
CA ALA A 135 -20.62 -5.87 4.50
C ALA A 135 -19.10 -5.80 4.83
N ALA A 136 -18.68 -6.27 6.00
CA ALA A 136 -17.27 -6.30 6.37
C ALA A 136 -16.43 -7.27 5.50
N ARG A 137 -17.04 -8.35 5.00
CA ARG A 137 -16.37 -9.30 4.08
C ARG A 137 -16.20 -8.71 2.70
N GLU A 138 -17.23 -8.05 2.18
CA GLU A 138 -17.18 -7.35 0.90
C GLU A 138 -16.09 -6.28 0.94
N ASP A 139 -16.10 -5.40 1.95
CA ASP A 139 -15.08 -4.37 2.11
C ASP A 139 -13.67 -4.96 2.30
N ARG A 140 -13.53 -6.11 2.98
CA ARG A 140 -12.24 -6.80 3.10
C ARG A 140 -11.74 -7.28 1.73
N ALA A 141 -12.61 -7.86 0.91
CA ALA A 141 -12.27 -8.32 -0.42
C ALA A 141 -11.82 -7.14 -1.32
N GLU A 142 -12.50 -6.00 -1.23
CA GLU A 142 -12.13 -4.77 -1.93
C GLU A 142 -10.77 -4.22 -1.48
N VAL A 143 -10.49 -4.23 -0.16
CA VAL A 143 -9.17 -3.85 0.36
C VAL A 143 -8.07 -4.77 -0.17
N GLU A 144 -8.28 -6.09 -0.17
CA GLU A 144 -7.32 -7.07 -0.68
C GLU A 144 -7.11 -6.92 -2.20
N ALA A 145 -8.18 -6.64 -2.96
CA ALA A 145 -8.08 -6.34 -4.38
C ALA A 145 -7.27 -5.05 -4.64
N ALA A 146 -7.59 -3.97 -3.93
CA ALA A 146 -6.87 -2.70 -4.04
C ALA A 146 -5.40 -2.83 -3.62
N ASP A 147 -5.09 -3.62 -2.58
CA ASP A 147 -3.72 -3.89 -2.17
C ASP A 147 -2.94 -4.60 -3.28
N ARG A 148 -3.48 -5.67 -3.87
CA ARG A 148 -2.83 -6.37 -5.00
C ARG A 148 -2.58 -5.45 -6.20
N VAL A 149 -3.49 -4.54 -6.51
CA VAL A 149 -3.30 -3.56 -7.59
C VAL A 149 -2.18 -2.58 -7.23
N TYR A 150 -2.20 -2.03 -6.00
CA TYR A 150 -1.18 -1.11 -5.53
C TYR A 150 0.21 -1.75 -5.47
N GLN A 151 0.35 -2.98 -4.97
CA GLN A 151 1.65 -3.67 -4.91
C GLN A 151 2.23 -3.90 -6.32
N ARG A 152 1.41 -4.25 -7.30
CA ARG A 152 1.84 -4.38 -8.70
C ARG A 152 2.31 -3.05 -9.28
N ALA A 153 1.55 -1.98 -9.06
CA ALA A 153 1.94 -0.64 -9.52
C ALA A 153 3.25 -0.17 -8.85
N LEU A 154 3.42 -0.45 -7.55
CA LEU A 154 4.64 -0.14 -6.82
C LEU A 154 5.85 -0.92 -7.35
N ALA A 155 5.69 -2.22 -7.62
CA ALA A 155 6.75 -3.05 -8.19
C ALA A 155 7.18 -2.52 -9.58
N SER A 156 6.23 -2.21 -10.45
CA SER A 156 6.50 -1.61 -11.77
C SER A 156 7.23 -0.26 -11.65
N ALA A 157 6.84 0.59 -10.70
CA ALA A 157 7.53 1.86 -10.45
C ALA A 157 8.97 1.66 -9.94
N CYS A 158 9.22 0.63 -9.12
CA CYS A 158 10.57 0.27 -8.67
C CYS A 158 11.45 -0.21 -9.83
N GLU A 159 10.95 -1.12 -10.66
CA GLU A 159 11.69 -1.63 -11.83
C GLU A 159 12.01 -0.50 -12.82
N ALA A 160 11.04 0.37 -13.11
CA ALA A 160 11.26 1.52 -13.99
C ALA A 160 12.24 2.53 -13.38
N ALA A 161 12.22 2.71 -12.05
CA ALA A 161 13.18 3.57 -11.36
C ALA A 161 14.62 3.05 -11.47
N GLU A 162 14.83 1.75 -11.27
CA GLU A 162 16.15 1.11 -11.42
C GLU A 162 16.67 1.29 -12.85
N ALA A 163 15.84 1.00 -13.85
CA ALA A 163 16.19 1.16 -15.26
C ALA A 163 16.55 2.61 -15.61
N PHE A 164 15.74 3.58 -15.17
CA PHE A 164 16.02 4.99 -15.39
C PHE A 164 17.28 5.46 -14.65
N ALA A 165 17.49 5.05 -13.39
CA ALA A 165 18.66 5.43 -12.61
C ALA A 165 19.97 4.94 -13.25
N ALA A 166 19.99 3.72 -13.78
CA ALA A 166 21.15 3.18 -14.49
C ALA A 166 21.52 4.03 -15.71
N VAL A 167 20.54 4.35 -16.56
CA VAL A 167 20.77 5.19 -17.76
C VAL A 167 21.16 6.62 -17.36
N LEU A 168 20.51 7.16 -16.33
CA LEU A 168 20.79 8.50 -15.82
C LEU A 168 22.23 8.64 -15.32
N HIS A 169 22.75 7.63 -14.62
CA HIS A 169 24.11 7.64 -14.12
C HIS A 169 25.13 7.75 -15.25
N SER A 170 25.02 6.86 -16.25
CA SER A 170 25.89 6.89 -17.44
C SER A 170 25.76 8.18 -18.24
N PHE A 171 24.54 8.73 -18.35
CA PHE A 171 24.31 10.04 -18.98
C PHE A 171 25.04 11.17 -18.25
N CYS A 172 24.96 11.23 -16.92
CA CYS A 172 25.63 12.27 -16.13
C CYS A 172 27.16 12.22 -16.30
N ASP A 173 27.74 11.02 -16.33
CA ASP A 173 29.18 10.85 -16.50
C ASP A 173 29.62 11.23 -17.92
N CYS A 174 28.83 10.88 -18.94
CA CYS A 174 29.06 11.30 -20.32
C CYS A 174 28.94 12.83 -20.49
N LEU A 175 27.96 13.44 -19.84
CA LEU A 175 27.78 14.90 -19.82
C LEU A 175 28.99 15.58 -19.21
N ALA A 176 29.42 15.16 -18.01
CA ALA A 176 30.59 15.71 -17.34
C ALA A 176 31.87 15.58 -18.18
N ALA A 177 32.04 14.46 -18.90
CA ALA A 177 33.17 14.25 -19.80
C ALA A 177 33.11 15.13 -21.07
N SER A 178 31.91 15.43 -21.56
CA SER A 178 31.70 16.16 -22.82
C SER A 178 31.77 17.68 -22.66
N VAL A 179 31.22 18.23 -21.57
CA VAL A 179 31.12 19.69 -21.34
C VAL A 179 31.92 20.19 -20.14
N GLY A 180 32.50 19.28 -19.34
CA GLY A 180 33.29 19.60 -18.16
C GLY A 180 32.47 19.64 -16.86
N ARG A 181 33.12 19.30 -15.73
CA ARG A 181 32.47 19.21 -14.41
C ARG A 181 31.96 20.54 -13.83
N GLY A 182 32.50 21.67 -14.32
CA GLY A 182 32.11 23.00 -13.89
C GLY A 182 30.91 23.57 -14.64
N ASP A 183 30.36 22.87 -15.63
CA ASP A 183 29.20 23.32 -16.39
C ASP A 183 27.93 23.32 -15.51
N ASP A 184 27.11 24.35 -15.64
CA ASP A 184 25.89 24.55 -14.85
C ASP A 184 24.93 23.36 -14.94
N ASP A 185 24.82 22.70 -16.11
CA ASP A 185 23.97 21.53 -16.29
C ASP A 185 24.54 20.30 -15.57
N VAL A 186 25.85 20.18 -15.44
CA VAL A 186 26.50 19.10 -14.68
C VAL A 186 26.29 19.31 -13.19
N LEU A 187 26.58 20.52 -12.68
CA LEU A 187 26.37 20.87 -11.28
C LEU A 187 24.90 20.73 -10.87
N ALA A 188 24.00 21.15 -11.75
CA ALA A 188 22.56 20.98 -11.63
C ALA A 188 22.12 19.52 -11.47
N MET A 189 22.74 18.61 -12.22
CA MET A 189 22.44 17.18 -12.16
C MET A 189 23.09 16.54 -10.93
N ASP A 190 24.34 16.89 -10.60
CA ASP A 190 25.08 16.37 -9.44
C ASP A 190 24.47 16.78 -8.09
N ALA A 191 24.01 18.02 -7.95
CA ALA A 191 23.36 18.50 -6.73
C ALA A 191 22.10 17.68 -6.37
N VAL A 192 21.43 17.14 -7.40
CA VAL A 192 20.23 16.32 -7.21
C VAL A 192 20.59 14.82 -7.16
N ARG A 193 21.67 14.39 -7.83
CA ARG A 193 22.24 13.04 -7.80
C ARG A 193 22.80 12.67 -6.43
N GLY A 194 23.50 13.59 -5.76
CA GLY A 194 24.01 13.41 -4.39
C GLY A 194 22.91 13.15 -3.34
N GLY A 195 21.66 13.54 -3.63
CA GLY A 195 20.49 13.23 -2.82
C GLY A 195 19.73 11.97 -3.23
N ALA A 196 20.10 11.33 -4.35
CA ALA A 196 19.44 10.16 -4.93
C ALA A 196 20.14 8.84 -4.60
N TYR A 197 21.44 8.79 -4.32
CA TYR A 197 22.13 7.53 -3.94
C TYR A 197 21.70 6.91 -2.60
N ALA A 198 20.88 7.61 -1.80
CA ALA A 198 20.12 6.97 -0.72
C ALA A 198 19.02 6.01 -1.23
N CYS A 199 18.72 5.99 -2.54
CA CYS A 199 17.74 5.14 -3.24
C CYS A 199 18.08 3.65 -3.18
N ASP A 200 19.33 3.25 -3.44
CA ASP A 200 19.67 1.84 -3.68
C ASP A 200 19.43 0.96 -2.44
N SER A 201 19.62 1.55 -1.25
CA SER A 201 19.25 0.95 0.03
C SER A 201 17.74 0.77 0.18
N LEU A 202 16.95 1.72 -0.33
CA LEU A 202 15.49 1.76 -0.16
C LEU A 202 14.73 0.93 -1.19
N VAL A 203 15.24 0.78 -2.41
CA VAL A 203 14.68 -0.17 -3.38
C VAL A 203 14.91 -1.60 -2.89
N SER A 204 16.11 -1.88 -2.36
CA SER A 204 16.41 -3.16 -1.70
C SER A 204 15.53 -3.43 -0.47
N GLN A 205 15.29 -2.42 0.38
CA GLN A 205 14.36 -2.53 1.52
C GLN A 205 12.90 -2.70 1.07
N SER A 206 12.48 -2.00 0.00
CA SER A 206 11.12 -2.12 -0.53
C SER A 206 10.87 -3.51 -1.13
N ARG A 207 11.87 -4.08 -1.81
CA ARG A 207 11.84 -5.46 -2.32
C ARG A 207 11.78 -6.48 -1.18
N ALA A 208 12.51 -6.25 -0.08
CA ALA A 208 12.43 -7.08 1.12
C ALA A 208 11.07 -6.98 1.84
N LEU A 209 10.44 -5.80 1.84
CA LEU A 209 9.09 -5.60 2.39
C LEU A 209 8.00 -6.24 1.51
N LEU A 210 8.17 -6.22 0.19
CA LEU A 210 7.28 -6.92 -0.75
C LEU A 210 7.42 -8.46 -0.66
N ALA A 211 8.60 -8.95 -0.31
CA ALA A 211 8.87 -10.39 -0.14
C ALA A 211 8.27 -10.98 1.16
N ASN A 212 7.74 -10.14 2.07
CA ASN A 212 7.20 -10.57 3.35
C ASN A 212 5.74 -10.06 3.51
N PRO A 213 4.75 -10.71 2.86
CA PRO A 213 3.37 -10.24 2.76
C PRO A 213 2.57 -10.48 4.07
N GLY A 214 3.18 -10.27 5.23
CA GLY A 214 2.58 -10.47 6.55
C GLY A 214 1.41 -9.52 6.80
N MET A 215 0.24 -9.88 6.26
CA MET A 215 -1.05 -9.17 6.40
C MET A 215 -1.64 -9.22 7.82
N SER A 216 -1.01 -9.91 8.78
CA SER A 216 -1.50 -10.04 10.15
C SER A 216 -1.53 -8.73 10.94
N ALA A 217 -0.83 -7.67 10.51
CA ALA A 217 -0.74 -6.42 11.25
C ALA A 217 -1.87 -5.40 10.94
N LEU A 218 -2.77 -5.70 9.99
CA LEU A 218 -3.75 -4.72 9.50
C LEU A 218 -5.02 -4.61 10.35
N TRP A 219 -5.22 -5.56 11.26
CA TRP A 219 -6.35 -5.59 12.17
C TRP A 219 -5.77 -5.79 13.56
N PRO A 220 -5.67 -4.74 14.39
CA PRO A 220 -5.41 -4.96 15.80
C PRO A 220 -6.53 -5.88 16.28
N GLY A 221 -6.18 -7.08 16.70
CA GLY A 221 -7.07 -7.93 17.48
C GLY A 221 -7.62 -7.12 18.65
N LEU A 222 -8.73 -7.59 19.24
CA LEU A 222 -9.42 -6.98 20.37
C LEU A 222 -8.57 -7.00 21.67
N SER A 223 -7.27 -6.71 21.60
CA SER A 223 -6.44 -6.54 22.79
C SER A 223 -6.84 -5.24 23.47
N ALA A 224 -7.77 -5.38 24.42
CA ALA A 224 -7.99 -4.43 25.48
C ALA A 224 -6.68 -4.27 26.27
N SER A 225 -5.80 -3.39 25.81
CA SER A 225 -4.75 -2.81 26.65
C SER A 225 -5.41 -1.69 27.46
N GLY A 226 -6.06 -2.12 28.52
CA GLY A 226 -6.65 -1.30 29.57
C GLY A 226 -6.57 -2.06 30.88
N SER A 227 -5.35 -2.38 31.32
CA SER A 227 -5.09 -2.83 32.68
C SER A 227 -4.73 -1.62 33.53
N VAL A 228 -5.71 -1.27 34.38
CA VAL A 228 -5.67 -0.55 35.69
C VAL A 228 -4.77 0.66 35.81
#